data_AF-A0A2E3QLK2-F1
#
_entry.id   AF-A0A2E3QLK2-F1
#
_cell.length_a   1.000
_cell.length_b   1.000
_cell.length_c   1.000
_cell.angle_alpha   90.00
_cell.angle_beta   90.00
_cell.angle_gamma   90.00
#
_symmetry.space_group_name_H-M   'P 1'
#
loop_
_entity.id
_entity.type
_entity.pdbx_description
1 polymer ?
#
loop_
_entity_poly.entity_id
_entity_poly.type
_entity_poly.pdbx_seq_one_letter_code
_entity_poly.pdbx_strand_id
1 'polypeptide(L)'
;MGLQLDLVYNAIINHVAFVLGAAPEGPQVCTGNTGFSAPGPFQQANSFQNIANGIQIFPGSVPIFRGDTLIGGIGVSGDGVDQDDMISFLGVHQAGLRVGNGLGNAPPELRADRLEIPGQQVRLRYVNCPQVPFIGSAETEVCNGL
;
A
#
# COMPACT_ATOMS: atom_id res chain seq x y z
N MET A 1 17.91 1.27 8.08
CA MET A 1 16.95 0.37 7.42
C MET A 1 15.66 1.15 7.18
N GLY A 2 14.83 0.75 6.21
CA GLY A 2 13.57 1.43 5.91
C GLY A 2 12.38 0.69 6.52
N LEU A 3 11.25 1.38 6.72
CA LEU A 3 10.04 0.87 7.37
C LEU A 3 9.59 -0.51 6.85
N GLN A 4 9.64 -0.73 5.54
CA GLN A 4 9.26 -2.00 4.92
C GLN A 4 10.07 -3.18 5.48
N LEU A 5 11.39 -3.00 5.58
CA LEU A 5 12.27 -4.03 6.11
C LEU A 5 12.11 -4.13 7.63
N ASP A 6 12.03 -3.00 8.34
CA ASP A 6 11.92 -2.98 9.80
C ASP A 6 10.71 -3.76 10.31
N LEU A 7 9.59 -3.72 9.57
CA LEU A 7 8.39 -4.48 9.88
C LEU A 7 8.60 -6.00 9.89
N VAL A 8 9.47 -6.53 9.02
CA VAL A 8 9.62 -7.98 8.78
C VAL A 8 11.00 -8.53 9.12
N TYR A 9 11.95 -7.67 9.47
CA TYR A 9 13.36 -8.01 9.65
C TYR A 9 13.58 -9.14 10.66
N ASN A 10 12.89 -9.09 11.80
CA ASN A 10 13.01 -10.10 12.84
C ASN A 10 12.48 -11.47 12.40
N ALA A 11 11.43 -11.51 11.56
CA ALA A 11 10.93 -12.76 11.00
C ALA A 11 11.89 -13.33 9.94
N ILE A 12 12.52 -12.48 9.12
CA ILE A 12 13.58 -12.91 8.19
C ILE A 12 14.73 -13.56 8.97
N ILE A 13 15.18 -12.94 10.06
CA ILE A 13 16.21 -13.51 10.93
C ILE A 13 15.75 -14.83 11.54
N ASN A 14 14.48 -14.94 11.98
CA ASN A 14 13.93 -16.18 12.51
C ASN A 14 13.99 -17.30 11.46
N HIS A 15 13.63 -17.00 10.21
CA HIS A 15 13.69 -17.96 9.11
C HIS A 15 15.14 -18.40 8.82
N VAL A 16 16.09 -17.45 8.81
CA VAL A 16 17.52 -17.78 8.69
C VAL A 16 17.98 -18.70 9.83
N ALA A 17 17.59 -18.40 11.07
CA ALA A 17 17.90 -19.26 12.22
C ALA A 17 17.27 -20.65 12.09
N PHE A 18 16.06 -20.76 11.52
CA PHE A 18 15.42 -22.04 11.20
C PHE A 18 16.20 -22.84 10.14
N VAL A 19 16.59 -22.21 9.04
CA VAL A 19 17.39 -22.84 7.97
C VAL A 19 18.73 -23.36 8.53
N LEU A 20 19.30 -22.67 9.51
CA LEU A 20 20.53 -23.08 10.20
C LEU A 20 20.32 -24.10 11.34
N GLY A 21 19.08 -24.49 11.64
CA GLY A 21 18.75 -25.41 12.74
C GLY A 21 18.91 -24.82 14.15
N ALA A 22 18.99 -23.49 14.27
CA ALA A 22 19.22 -22.77 15.53
C ALA A 22 17.91 -22.34 16.23
N ALA A 23 16.78 -22.34 15.52
CA ALA A 23 15.46 -21.99 16.03
C ALA A 23 14.36 -22.75 15.28
N PRO A 24 13.14 -22.90 15.84
CA PRO A 24 11.98 -23.33 15.05
C PRO A 24 11.59 -22.26 14.02
N GLU A 25 10.91 -22.68 12.95
CA GLU A 25 10.31 -21.76 11.96
C GLU A 25 9.29 -20.84 12.62
N GLY A 26 9.23 -19.59 12.16
CA GLY A 26 8.28 -18.60 12.64
C GLY A 26 6.85 -18.87 12.15
N PRO A 27 5.84 -18.22 12.74
CA PRO A 27 4.49 -18.24 12.20
C PRO A 27 4.45 -17.60 10.80
N GLN A 28 3.39 -17.86 10.02
CA GLN A 28 3.12 -17.21 8.72
C GLN A 28 2.61 -15.77 8.90
N VAL A 29 3.26 -15.02 9.79
CA VAL A 29 3.06 -13.60 10.07
C VAL A 29 4.45 -13.02 10.34
N CYS A 30 4.94 -12.21 9.41
CA CYS A 30 6.29 -11.67 9.44
C CYS A 30 6.42 -10.41 10.31
N THR A 31 5.32 -9.77 10.70
CA THR A 31 5.35 -8.56 11.53
C THR A 31 5.28 -8.86 13.01
N GLY A 32 5.98 -8.09 13.85
CA GLY A 32 5.86 -8.20 15.30
C GLY A 32 6.61 -9.37 15.96
N ASN A 33 7.56 -9.97 15.25
CA ASN A 33 8.49 -10.96 15.77
C ASN A 33 9.52 -10.26 16.69
N THR A 34 9.82 -10.84 17.85
CA THR A 34 10.75 -10.28 18.85
C THR A 34 12.23 -10.39 18.45
N GLY A 35 12.56 -11.14 17.39
CA GLY A 35 13.94 -11.36 16.95
C GLY A 35 14.75 -12.02 18.05
N PHE A 36 15.96 -11.52 18.34
CA PHE A 36 16.78 -12.02 19.45
C PHE A 36 16.50 -11.34 20.80
N SER A 37 15.45 -10.52 20.90
CA SER A 37 15.19 -9.78 22.14
C SER A 37 14.76 -10.73 23.28
N ALA A 38 15.18 -10.40 24.50
CA ALA A 38 14.88 -11.15 25.71
C ALA A 38 13.85 -10.40 26.60
N PRO A 39 13.02 -11.11 27.38
CA PRO A 39 12.86 -12.57 27.40
C PRO A 39 11.96 -13.04 26.25
N GLY A 40 12.37 -14.09 25.53
CA GLY A 40 11.56 -14.71 24.46
C GLY A 40 12.01 -14.35 23.04
N PRO A 41 13.16 -14.85 22.58
CA PRO A 41 13.56 -14.71 21.18
C PRO A 41 12.55 -15.42 20.28
N PHE A 42 12.34 -14.87 19.09
CA PHE A 42 11.51 -15.41 18.02
C PHE A 42 10.04 -15.67 18.43
N GLN A 43 9.52 -14.83 19.33
CA GLN A 43 8.12 -14.84 19.73
C GLN A 43 7.31 -13.82 18.95
N GLN A 44 6.03 -14.13 18.75
CA GLN A 44 5.06 -13.23 18.15
C GLN A 44 4.45 -12.34 19.23
N ALA A 45 4.85 -11.07 19.30
CA ALA A 45 4.38 -10.14 20.34
C ALA A 45 3.35 -9.12 19.82
N ASN A 46 3.62 -8.51 18.67
CA ASN A 46 2.82 -7.41 18.13
C ASN A 46 2.45 -7.68 16.66
N SER A 47 1.76 -8.79 16.39
CA SER A 47 1.36 -9.14 15.02
C SER A 47 0.33 -8.16 14.47
N PHE A 48 0.52 -7.71 13.23
CA PHE A 48 -0.46 -6.90 12.51
C PHE A 48 -1.03 -7.69 11.34
N GLN A 49 -2.21 -8.28 11.52
CA GLN A 49 -2.80 -9.20 10.52
C GLN A 49 -3.03 -8.56 9.15
N ASN A 50 -3.45 -7.28 9.11
CA ASN A 50 -3.69 -6.56 7.85
C ASN A 50 -2.41 -6.32 7.03
N ILE A 51 -1.24 -6.45 7.66
CA ILE A 51 0.09 -6.30 7.04
C ILE A 51 0.98 -7.46 7.46
N ALA A 52 0.42 -8.67 7.53
CA ALA A 52 1.13 -9.85 8.04
C ALA A 52 2.48 -10.07 7.34
N ASN A 53 2.58 -9.72 6.06
CA ASN A 53 3.79 -9.84 5.24
C ASN A 53 4.51 -8.50 5.00
N GLY A 54 4.26 -7.50 5.83
CA GLY A 54 4.79 -6.15 5.68
C GLY A 54 3.94 -5.27 4.75
N ILE A 55 4.57 -4.23 4.20
CA ILE A 55 3.92 -3.22 3.34
C ILE A 55 4.76 -2.94 2.10
N GLN A 56 4.11 -2.41 1.07
CA GLN A 56 4.75 -1.87 -0.13
C GLN A 56 4.56 -0.36 -0.18
N ILE A 57 5.63 0.40 -0.44
CA ILE A 57 5.57 1.89 -0.50
C ILE A 57 5.78 2.44 -1.92
N PHE A 58 5.88 1.57 -2.92
CA PHE A 58 5.92 1.99 -4.31
C PHE A 58 4.49 2.33 -4.79
N PRO A 59 4.34 3.29 -5.72
CA PRO A 59 3.06 3.60 -6.37
C PRO A 59 2.44 2.37 -7.04
N GLY A 60 1.12 2.39 -7.24
CA GLY A 60 0.40 1.26 -7.82
C GLY A 60 -0.77 0.73 -7.00
N SER A 61 -1.20 1.44 -5.95
CA SER A 61 -2.35 1.00 -5.16
C SER A 61 -3.22 2.17 -4.74
N VAL A 62 -4.53 1.93 -4.71
CA VAL A 62 -5.52 2.89 -4.23
C VAL A 62 -6.56 2.22 -3.33
N PRO A 63 -7.05 2.91 -2.29
CA PRO A 63 -8.18 2.43 -1.51
C PRO A 63 -9.48 2.57 -2.32
N ILE A 64 -10.41 1.63 -2.12
CA ILE A 64 -11.73 1.64 -2.72
C ILE A 64 -12.75 2.07 -1.68
N PHE A 65 -13.59 3.03 -2.04
CA PHE A 65 -14.64 3.57 -1.19
C PHE A 65 -16.03 3.34 -1.77
N ARG A 66 -17.03 3.33 -0.89
CA ARG A 66 -18.44 3.58 -1.23
C ARG A 66 -18.94 4.70 -0.33
N GLY A 67 -19.17 5.88 -0.91
CA GLY A 67 -19.33 7.10 -0.11
C GLY A 67 -18.04 7.41 0.66
N ASP A 68 -18.15 7.59 1.97
CA ASP A 68 -17.04 7.83 2.91
C ASP A 68 -16.49 6.53 3.54
N THR A 69 -17.06 5.38 3.19
CA THR A 69 -16.69 4.09 3.79
C THR A 69 -15.63 3.38 2.96
N LEU A 70 -14.47 3.11 3.57
CA LEU A 70 -13.44 2.24 3.00
C LEU A 70 -13.97 0.79 2.92
N ILE A 71 -14.00 0.23 1.72
CA ILE A 71 -14.53 -1.13 1.47
C ILE A 71 -13.48 -2.11 0.92
N GLY A 72 -12.26 -1.63 0.68
CA GLY A 72 -11.14 -2.46 0.20
C GLY A 72 -10.04 -1.62 -0.43
N GLY A 73 -9.20 -2.27 -1.23
CA GLY A 73 -8.16 -1.61 -2.02
C GLY A 73 -7.71 -2.53 -3.15
N ILE A 74 -7.08 -1.94 -4.17
CA ILE A 74 -6.42 -2.70 -5.23
C ILE A 74 -4.95 -2.31 -5.30
N GLY A 75 -4.12 -3.26 -5.68
CA GLY A 75 -2.71 -3.05 -6.01
C GLY A 75 -2.40 -3.64 -7.38
N VAL A 76 -1.65 -2.90 -8.17
CA VAL A 76 -1.17 -3.26 -9.50
C VAL A 76 0.35 -3.27 -9.44
N SER A 77 0.96 -4.26 -10.09
CA SER A 77 2.40 -4.37 -10.20
C SER A 77 2.76 -5.05 -11.51
N GLY A 78 3.72 -4.47 -12.24
CA GLY A 78 4.32 -5.11 -13.41
C GLY A 78 4.97 -4.12 -14.37
N ASP A 79 4.36 -2.96 -14.57
CA ASP A 79 4.87 -1.91 -15.45
C ASP A 79 5.77 -0.93 -14.67
N GLY A 80 6.02 0.26 -15.22
CA GLY A 80 6.65 1.35 -14.47
C GLY A 80 5.71 1.90 -13.40
N VAL A 81 6.27 2.40 -12.28
CA VAL A 81 5.47 2.87 -11.13
C VAL A 81 4.41 3.92 -11.48
N ASP A 82 4.67 4.81 -12.44
CA ASP A 82 3.68 5.79 -12.89
C ASP A 82 2.50 5.14 -13.61
N GLN A 83 2.76 4.05 -14.35
CA GLN A 83 1.73 3.26 -15.03
C GLN A 83 0.93 2.44 -14.03
N ASP A 84 1.59 1.77 -13.07
CA ASP A 84 0.90 1.01 -12.02
C ASP A 84 -0.06 1.93 -11.23
N ASP A 85 0.38 3.14 -10.88
CA ASP A 85 -0.42 4.11 -10.13
C ASP A 85 -1.66 4.53 -10.92
N MET A 86 -1.49 4.85 -12.21
CA MET A 86 -2.62 5.14 -13.10
C MET A 86 -3.59 3.97 -13.26
N ILE A 87 -3.07 2.78 -13.53
CA ILE A 87 -3.90 1.60 -13.80
C ILE A 87 -4.74 1.30 -12.56
N SER A 88 -4.16 1.43 -11.38
CA SER A 88 -4.91 1.26 -10.14
C SER A 88 -6.02 2.30 -9.98
N PHE A 89 -5.71 3.59 -10.14
CA PHE A 89 -6.65 4.70 -9.95
C PHE A 89 -7.77 4.75 -11.01
N LEU A 90 -7.40 4.71 -12.30
CA LEU A 90 -8.36 4.70 -13.40
C LEU A 90 -9.15 3.39 -13.45
N GLY A 91 -8.53 2.27 -13.06
CA GLY A 91 -9.21 0.98 -12.94
C GLY A 91 -10.39 1.05 -11.95
N VAL A 92 -10.16 1.59 -10.75
CA VAL A 92 -11.22 1.79 -9.75
C VAL A 92 -12.27 2.78 -10.25
N HIS A 93 -11.86 3.90 -10.85
CA HIS A 93 -12.80 4.89 -11.39
C HIS A 93 -13.74 4.28 -12.46
N GLN A 94 -13.16 3.62 -13.47
CA GLN A 94 -13.92 3.01 -14.55
C GLN A 94 -14.80 1.84 -14.07
N ALA A 95 -14.32 1.07 -13.09
CA ALA A 95 -15.14 0.05 -12.44
C ALA A 95 -16.35 0.67 -11.71
N GLY A 96 -16.14 1.78 -11.00
CA GLY A 96 -17.20 2.53 -10.33
C GLY A 96 -18.31 2.98 -11.30
N LEU A 97 -17.93 3.56 -12.44
CA LEU A 97 -18.86 3.95 -13.51
C LEU A 97 -19.64 2.77 -14.08
N ARG A 98 -18.98 1.61 -14.29
CA ARG A 98 -19.60 0.41 -14.86
C ARG A 98 -20.57 -0.28 -13.89
N VAL A 99 -20.20 -0.36 -12.60
CA VAL A 99 -21.01 -1.04 -11.59
C VAL A 99 -22.17 -0.16 -11.12
N GLY A 100 -21.97 1.16 -11.05
CA GLY A 100 -23.04 2.13 -10.77
C GLY A 100 -23.62 2.07 -9.36
N ASN A 101 -22.96 1.41 -8.40
CA ASN A 101 -23.43 1.26 -7.01
C ASN A 101 -22.75 2.20 -6.00
N GLY A 102 -22.12 3.27 -6.50
CA GLY A 102 -21.40 4.24 -5.68
C GLY A 102 -19.99 3.82 -5.24
N LEU A 103 -19.44 2.71 -5.76
CA LEU A 103 -18.02 2.36 -5.62
C LEU A 103 -17.13 3.38 -6.37
N GLY A 104 -16.01 3.79 -5.78
CA GLY A 104 -15.04 4.66 -6.43
C GLY A 104 -13.74 4.84 -5.66
N ASN A 105 -12.94 5.80 -6.11
CA ASN A 105 -11.74 6.26 -5.42
C ASN A 105 -12.09 6.95 -4.09
N ALA A 106 -11.08 7.22 -3.26
CA ALA A 106 -11.29 7.98 -2.03
C ALA A 106 -11.95 9.34 -2.32
N PRO A 107 -12.95 9.76 -1.52
CA PRO A 107 -13.53 11.09 -1.70
C PRO A 107 -12.49 12.17 -1.34
N PRO A 108 -12.50 13.35 -1.99
CA PRO A 108 -11.43 14.34 -1.88
C PRO A 108 -11.01 14.68 -0.45
N GLU A 109 -11.96 14.80 0.47
CA GLU A 109 -11.76 15.14 1.87
C GLU A 109 -11.01 14.07 2.68
N LEU A 110 -10.94 12.83 2.19
CA LEU A 110 -10.21 11.72 2.83
C LEU A 110 -8.85 11.45 2.17
N ARG A 111 -8.43 12.26 1.19
CA ARG A 111 -7.19 12.03 0.43
C ARG A 111 -5.98 12.64 1.12
N ALA A 112 -4.84 11.97 0.93
CA ALA A 112 -3.56 12.42 1.46
C ALA A 112 -3.18 13.83 0.97
N ASP A 113 -3.56 14.21 -0.25
CA ASP A 113 -3.22 15.53 -0.83
C ASP A 113 -4.02 16.70 -0.26
N ARG A 114 -4.95 16.43 0.66
CA ARG A 114 -5.62 17.42 1.51
C ARG A 114 -5.03 17.53 2.91
N LEU A 115 -4.08 16.67 3.27
CA LEU A 115 -3.44 16.71 4.58
C LEU A 115 -2.39 17.82 4.61
N GLU A 116 -2.53 18.72 5.58
CA GLU A 116 -1.52 19.71 5.92
C GLU A 116 -0.65 19.17 7.07
N ILE A 117 0.67 19.22 6.90
CA ILE A 117 1.61 18.79 7.94
C ILE A 117 2.11 20.04 8.67
N PRO A 118 1.78 20.23 9.96
CA PRO A 118 2.18 21.42 10.71
C PRO A 118 3.69 21.66 10.67
N GLY A 119 4.08 22.89 10.33
CA GLY A 119 5.48 23.30 10.25
C GLY A 119 6.25 22.77 9.03
N GLN A 120 5.59 22.12 8.07
CA GLN A 120 6.20 21.64 6.83
C GLN A 120 5.47 22.19 5.61
N GLN A 121 6.21 22.67 4.61
CA GLN A 121 5.67 23.07 3.31
C GLN A 121 5.75 21.89 2.33
N VAL A 122 5.08 20.79 2.66
CA VAL A 122 5.03 19.59 1.81
C VAL A 122 3.58 19.30 1.43
N ARG A 123 3.35 18.99 0.16
CA ARG A 123 2.08 18.44 -0.31
C ARG A 123 2.25 16.93 -0.52
N LEU A 124 1.51 16.14 0.24
CA LEU A 124 1.44 14.70 -0.02
C LEU A 124 0.71 14.47 -1.34
N ARG A 125 1.16 13.50 -2.13
CA ARG A 125 0.47 13.10 -3.36
C ARG A 125 -0.54 12.02 -3.03
N TYR A 126 -1.72 12.09 -3.61
CA TYR A 126 -2.69 10.99 -3.58
C TYR A 126 -2.40 9.99 -4.71
N VAL A 127 -2.35 10.47 -5.95
CA VAL A 127 -2.00 9.69 -7.16
C VAL A 127 -1.14 10.57 -8.07
N ASN A 128 -0.14 9.99 -8.72
CA ASN A 128 0.67 10.64 -9.74
C ASN A 128 0.11 10.30 -11.13
N CYS A 129 -0.91 11.03 -11.56
CA CYS A 129 -1.50 10.82 -12.88
C CYS A 129 -0.74 11.64 -13.96
N PRO A 130 -0.19 11.01 -15.00
CA PRO A 130 0.48 11.71 -16.08
C PRO A 130 -0.52 12.37 -17.01
N GLN A 131 -0.01 13.35 -17.75
CA GLN A 131 -0.78 14.23 -18.61
C GLN A 131 -1.33 13.53 -19.88
N VAL A 132 -0.80 12.37 -20.28
CA VAL A 132 -1.26 11.63 -21.48
C VAL A 132 -1.24 10.12 -21.21
N PRO A 133 -2.33 9.55 -20.65
CA PRO A 133 -2.34 8.17 -20.15
C PRO A 133 -2.57 7.11 -21.24
N PHE A 134 -3.20 7.47 -22.36
CA PHE A 134 -3.79 6.51 -23.28
C PHE A 134 -3.02 6.45 -24.59
N ILE A 135 -2.63 5.24 -24.99
CA ILE A 135 -1.97 4.98 -26.26
C ILE A 135 -2.89 5.41 -27.40
N GLY A 136 -2.39 6.30 -28.26
CA GLY A 136 -3.13 6.77 -29.42
C GLY A 136 -4.22 7.82 -29.11
N SER A 137 -4.21 8.43 -27.93
CA SER A 137 -5.13 9.52 -27.56
C SER A 137 -4.43 10.88 -27.50
N ALA A 138 -5.20 11.94 -27.77
CA ALA A 138 -4.80 13.34 -27.56
C ALA A 138 -5.44 13.94 -26.29
N GLU A 139 -6.14 13.12 -25.50
CA GLU A 139 -6.73 13.55 -24.22
C GLU A 139 -5.65 13.95 -23.22
N THR A 140 -5.92 15.04 -22.51
CA THR A 140 -5.07 15.55 -21.43
C THR A 140 -5.87 15.66 -20.13
N GLU A 141 -5.18 15.77 -18.99
CA GLU A 141 -5.81 16.00 -17.68
C GLU A 141 -6.88 14.95 -17.30
N VAL A 142 -6.70 13.70 -17.73
CA VAL A 142 -7.66 12.59 -17.59
C VAL A 142 -8.07 12.23 -16.16
N CYS A 143 -7.30 12.69 -15.18
CA CYS A 143 -7.54 12.46 -13.76
C CYS A 143 -8.07 13.71 -13.06
N ASN A 144 -8.24 14.82 -13.77
CA ASN A 144 -8.70 16.05 -13.17
C ASN A 144 -10.15 15.91 -12.70
N GLY A 145 -10.37 16.12 -11.40
CA GLY A 145 -11.68 15.96 -10.76
C GLY A 145 -12.06 14.52 -10.42
N LEU A 146 -11.20 13.53 -10.71
CA LEU A 146 -11.41 12.12 -10.34
C LEU A 146 -10.93 11.82 -8.93
#